data_AF-A0AB38PVJ5-F1
#
_entry.id   AF-A0AB38PVJ5-F1
#
_cell.length_a   1.000
_cell.length_b   1.000
_cell.length_c   1.000
_cell.angle_alpha   90.00
_cell.angle_beta   90.00
_cell.angle_gamma   90.00
#
_symmetry.space_group_name_H-M   'P 1'
#
loop_
_entity.id
_entity.type
_entity.pdbx_description
1 polymer ?
#
loop_
_entity_poly.entity_id
_entity_poly.type
_entity_poly.pdbx_seq_one_letter_code
_entity_poly.pdbx_strand_id
1 'polypeptide(L)'
;MKAKQLFIIILSILAVVFTSCSNDSTKPKVLYRVSDIVGDWISVDTTEKFTISADGYIYLTTNSGTTRTYISGWDINGEILEGEELLKFYFTVTLTAQAGGGVGTVVLTFNSASNCTATLLGKMATFTKL
;
A
#
# COMPACT_ATOMS: atom_id res chain seq x y z
N MET A 1 13.15 53.90 -31.45
CA MET A 1 13.43 52.62 -30.75
C MET A 1 12.21 52.27 -29.92
N LYS A 2 11.67 51.05 -30.09
CA LYS A 2 10.36 50.66 -29.58
C LYS A 2 10.37 50.52 -28.05
N ALA A 3 9.40 51.15 -27.39
CA ALA A 3 9.17 51.04 -25.96
C ALA A 3 8.90 49.58 -25.58
N LYS A 4 9.64 49.07 -24.59
CA LYS A 4 9.55 47.71 -24.09
C LYS A 4 8.29 47.60 -23.23
N GLN A 5 7.23 47.02 -23.77
CA GLN A 5 5.96 46.81 -23.09
C GLN A 5 6.15 45.78 -21.96
N LEU A 6 5.97 46.22 -20.71
CA LEU A 6 6.04 45.37 -19.53
C LEU A 6 4.71 44.59 -19.42
N PHE A 7 4.71 43.28 -19.71
CA PHE A 7 3.55 42.42 -19.44
C PHE A 7 3.52 42.08 -17.95
N ILE A 8 2.53 42.59 -17.22
CA ILE A 8 2.22 42.16 -15.85
C ILE A 8 1.27 40.96 -15.96
N ILE A 9 1.76 39.77 -15.62
CA ILE A 9 0.91 38.57 -15.46
C ILE A 9 0.39 38.61 -14.01
N ILE A 10 -0.89 38.98 -13.84
CA ILE A 10 -1.55 38.90 -12.54
C ILE A 10 -1.91 37.43 -12.32
N LEU A 11 -1.12 36.76 -11.47
CA LEU A 11 -1.41 35.41 -11.00
C LEU A 11 -2.61 35.48 -10.04
N SER A 12 -3.82 35.28 -10.55
CA SER A 12 -5.03 35.19 -9.74
C SER A 12 -4.99 33.89 -8.92
N ILE A 13 -4.60 34.00 -7.65
CA ILE A 13 -4.68 32.89 -6.70
C ILE A 13 -6.16 32.78 -6.30
N LEU A 14 -6.86 31.79 -6.86
CA LEU A 14 -8.21 31.46 -6.42
C LEU A 14 -8.10 30.77 -5.04
N ALA A 15 -8.16 31.57 -3.97
CA ALA A 15 -8.22 31.05 -2.61
C ALA A 15 -9.60 30.42 -2.39
N VAL A 16 -9.70 29.10 -2.54
CA VAL A 16 -10.88 28.34 -2.13
C VAL A 16 -10.86 28.28 -0.60
N VAL A 17 -11.59 29.19 0.04
CA VAL A 17 -11.86 29.13 1.48
C VAL A 17 -12.84 27.98 1.71
N PHE A 18 -12.34 26.84 2.19
CA PHE A 18 -13.20 25.83 2.78
C PHE A 18 -13.78 26.40 4.07
N THR A 19 -15.03 26.86 4.03
CA THR A 19 -15.77 27.18 5.25
C THR A 19 -15.96 25.89 6.04
N SER A 20 -15.19 25.78 7.12
CA SER A 20 -15.28 24.74 8.14
C SER A 20 -16.73 24.60 8.63
N CYS A 21 -17.42 23.54 8.21
CA CYS A 21 -18.62 23.07 8.89
C CYS A 21 -18.17 22.12 10.01
N SER A 22 -18.07 22.67 11.22
CA SER A 22 -17.81 21.90 12.45
C SER A 22 -19.05 21.09 12.81
N ASN A 23 -19.25 19.95 12.15
CA ASN A 23 -20.09 18.88 12.67
C ASN A 23 -19.17 17.86 13.35
N ASP A 24 -19.41 17.60 14.63
CA ASP A 24 -18.74 16.58 15.45
C ASP A 24 -19.10 15.13 15.04
N SER A 25 -19.39 14.93 13.76
CA SER A 25 -19.71 13.67 13.06
C SER A 25 -18.70 13.37 11.94
N THR A 26 -17.59 14.11 11.86
CA THR A 26 -16.74 14.19 10.66
C THR A 26 -15.43 13.41 10.73
N LYS A 27 -15.21 12.58 11.77
CA LYS A 27 -14.07 11.65 11.73
C LYS A 27 -14.38 10.54 10.73
N PRO A 28 -13.54 10.34 9.70
CA PRO A 28 -13.69 9.21 8.78
C PRO A 28 -13.77 7.90 9.56
N LYS A 29 -14.63 6.99 9.12
CA LYS A 29 -14.78 5.68 9.75
C LYS A 29 -13.47 4.90 9.59
N VAL A 30 -12.92 4.39 10.69
CA VAL A 30 -11.80 3.44 10.65
C VAL A 30 -12.32 2.13 10.05
N LEU A 31 -11.75 1.70 8.93
CA LEU A 31 -12.07 0.41 8.31
C LEU A 31 -11.30 -0.72 8.99
N TYR A 32 -10.01 -0.52 9.21
CA TYR A 32 -9.12 -1.43 9.94
C TYR A 32 -7.83 -0.71 10.33
N ARG A 33 -7.03 -1.33 11.21
CA ARG A 33 -5.71 -0.86 11.62
C ARG A 33 -4.61 -1.66 10.97
N VAL A 34 -3.42 -1.09 10.87
CA VAL A 34 -2.21 -1.82 10.42
C VAL A 34 -1.90 -3.00 11.35
N SER A 35 -2.18 -2.89 12.65
CA SER A 35 -2.12 -4.04 13.57
C SER A 35 -3.02 -5.21 13.15
N ASP A 36 -4.14 -4.94 12.49
CA ASP A 36 -5.14 -5.96 12.14
C ASP A 36 -4.69 -6.84 10.98
N ILE A 37 -3.68 -6.43 10.21
CA ILE A 37 -3.11 -7.25 9.11
C ILE A 37 -1.93 -8.13 9.54
N VAL A 38 -1.43 -7.97 10.77
CA VAL A 38 -0.40 -8.83 11.37
C VAL A 38 -0.95 -10.25 11.52
N GLY A 39 -0.20 -11.24 11.05
CA GLY A 39 -0.57 -12.66 11.09
C GLY A 39 -0.19 -13.39 9.81
N ASP A 40 -0.66 -14.64 9.72
CA ASP A 40 -0.42 -15.50 8.58
C ASP A 40 -1.48 -15.31 7.50
N TRP A 41 -1.04 -15.37 6.25
CA TRP A 41 -1.85 -15.20 5.05
C TRP A 41 -1.63 -16.40 4.13
N ILE A 42 -2.71 -16.89 3.53
CA ILE A 42 -2.69 -18.00 2.58
C ILE A 42 -3.35 -17.58 1.27
N SER A 43 -2.78 -18.02 0.15
CA SER A 43 -3.38 -17.87 -1.16
C SER A 43 -4.71 -18.63 -1.23
N VAL A 44 -5.72 -18.07 -1.90
CA VAL A 44 -7.00 -18.75 -2.13
C VAL A 44 -6.92 -19.81 -3.24
N ASP A 45 -5.95 -19.64 -4.16
CA ASP A 45 -5.80 -20.48 -5.35
C ASP A 45 -4.65 -21.49 -5.22
N THR A 46 -3.71 -21.25 -4.30
CA THR A 46 -2.48 -22.05 -4.14
C THR A 46 -2.20 -22.35 -2.67
N THR A 47 -1.11 -23.08 -2.39
CA THR A 47 -0.65 -23.34 -1.02
C THR A 47 0.35 -22.31 -0.49
N GLU A 48 0.57 -21.23 -1.25
CA GLU A 48 1.54 -20.19 -0.91
C GLU A 48 1.09 -19.42 0.34
N LYS A 49 2.05 -19.10 1.19
CA LYS A 49 1.84 -18.40 2.46
C LYS A 49 2.88 -17.34 2.70
N PHE A 50 2.48 -16.31 3.44
CA PHE A 50 3.40 -15.35 4.04
C PHE A 50 2.88 -14.92 5.41
N THR A 51 3.77 -14.38 6.23
CA THR A 51 3.45 -13.84 7.54
C THR A 51 3.82 -12.37 7.59
N ILE A 52 2.94 -11.52 8.10
CA ILE A 52 3.25 -10.15 8.48
C ILE A 52 3.42 -10.11 9.98
N SER A 53 4.58 -9.67 10.44
CA SER A 53 4.89 -9.54 11.86
C SER A 53 4.67 -8.13 12.37
N ALA A 54 4.47 -8.00 13.68
CA ALA A 54 4.26 -6.72 14.34
C ALA A 54 5.46 -5.76 14.23
N ASP A 55 6.66 -6.27 14.02
CA ASP A 55 7.89 -5.48 13.81
C ASP A 55 8.05 -4.98 12.36
N GLY A 56 7.04 -5.17 11.49
CA GLY A 56 7.01 -4.63 10.14
C GLY A 56 7.76 -5.45 9.12
N TYR A 57 8.02 -6.73 9.39
CA TYR A 57 8.60 -7.66 8.43
C TYR A 57 7.54 -8.54 7.77
N ILE A 58 7.77 -8.84 6.49
CA ILE A 58 7.06 -9.90 5.77
C ILE A 58 8.00 -11.10 5.70
N TYR A 59 7.55 -12.24 6.20
CA TYR A 59 8.26 -13.51 6.11
C TYR A 59 7.62 -14.37 5.03
N LEU A 60 8.41 -14.84 4.08
CA LEU A 60 8.00 -15.82 3.09
C LEU A 60 8.79 -17.10 3.31
N THR A 61 8.09 -18.21 3.53
CA THR A 61 8.72 -19.53 3.58
C THR A 61 8.51 -20.20 2.24
N THR A 62 9.61 -20.43 1.53
CA THR A 62 9.62 -21.19 0.28
C THR A 62 10.36 -22.51 0.50
N ASN A 63 10.32 -23.40 -0.50
CA ASN A 63 11.10 -24.64 -0.47
C ASN A 63 12.62 -24.42 -0.37
N SER A 64 13.10 -23.20 -0.65
CA SER A 64 14.51 -22.82 -0.56
C SER A 64 14.89 -22.16 0.78
N GLY A 65 13.95 -22.06 1.73
CA GLY A 65 14.16 -21.47 3.06
C GLY A 65 13.23 -20.29 3.35
N THR A 66 13.46 -19.62 4.49
CA THR A 66 12.71 -18.44 4.89
C THR A 66 13.45 -17.17 4.47
N THR A 67 12.77 -16.31 3.73
CA THR A 67 13.24 -14.94 3.44
C THR A 67 12.39 -13.94 4.21
N ARG A 68 12.97 -12.78 4.52
CA ARG A 68 12.23 -11.66 5.13
C ARG A 68 12.56 -10.35 4.45
N THR A 69 11.57 -9.47 4.35
CA THR A 69 11.73 -8.10 3.87
C THR A 69 11.04 -7.12 4.81
N TYR A 70 11.61 -5.94 4.99
CA TYR A 70 11.02 -4.90 5.84
C TYR A 70 10.03 -4.06 5.03
N ILE A 71 8.89 -3.76 5.62
CA ILE A 71 7.87 -2.87 5.06
C ILE A 71 8.32 -1.43 5.30
N SER A 72 8.72 -0.74 4.24
CA SER A 72 9.05 0.69 4.34
C SER A 72 7.83 1.49 4.81
N GLY A 73 8.03 2.39 5.77
CA GLY A 73 6.96 3.20 6.34
C GLY A 73 6.02 2.45 7.28
N TRP A 74 6.44 1.29 7.83
CA TRP A 74 5.65 0.55 8.81
C TRP A 74 5.30 1.41 10.03
N ASP A 75 4.00 1.57 10.28
CA ASP A 75 3.44 2.12 11.50
C ASP A 75 2.32 1.18 11.97
N ILE A 76 2.62 0.38 13.00
CA ILE A 76 1.67 -0.59 13.55
C ILE A 76 0.39 0.08 14.10
N ASN A 77 0.47 1.35 14.49
CA ASN A 77 -0.66 2.09 15.03
C ASN A 77 -1.46 2.83 13.94
N GLY A 78 -1.06 2.71 12.67
CA GLY A 78 -1.74 3.33 11.55
C GLY A 78 -3.19 2.84 11.43
N GLU A 79 -4.09 3.76 11.07
CA GLU A 79 -5.50 3.48 10.81
C GLU A 79 -5.78 3.70 9.32
N ILE A 80 -6.53 2.78 8.71
CA ILE A 80 -7.00 2.93 7.32
C ILE A 80 -8.43 3.39 7.37
N LEU A 81 -8.67 4.57 6.80
CA LEU A 81 -9.96 5.24 6.90
C LEU A 81 -10.81 5.05 5.64
N GLU A 82 -12.12 5.13 5.81
CA GLU A 82 -13.07 5.12 4.70
C GLU A 82 -12.84 6.33 3.79
N GLY A 83 -12.67 6.08 2.48
CA GLY A 83 -12.40 7.11 1.48
C GLY A 83 -10.92 7.40 1.23
N GLU A 84 -10.00 6.80 1.98
CA GLU A 84 -8.56 6.85 1.70
C GLU A 84 -8.13 5.80 0.68
N GLU A 85 -6.91 5.95 0.15
CA GLU A 85 -6.30 4.91 -0.68
C GLU A 85 -6.09 3.62 0.13
N LEU A 86 -6.27 2.47 -0.53
CA LEU A 86 -5.97 1.18 0.08
C LEU A 86 -4.51 1.09 0.52
N LEU A 87 -4.27 0.48 1.67
CA LEU A 87 -2.93 0.20 2.16
C LEU A 87 -2.18 -0.70 1.16
N LYS A 88 -1.01 -0.23 0.73
CA LYS A 88 -0.16 -0.93 -0.23
C LYS A 88 1.27 -1.06 0.27
N PHE A 89 1.85 -2.24 0.10
CA PHE A 89 3.27 -2.48 0.36
C PHE A 89 3.99 -2.94 -0.90
N TYR A 90 5.18 -2.39 -1.08
CA TYR A 90 6.03 -2.64 -2.24
C TYR A 90 7.33 -3.25 -1.77
N PHE A 91 7.70 -4.39 -2.34
CA PHE A 91 9.01 -5.00 -2.09
C PHE A 91 9.50 -5.72 -3.33
N THR A 92 10.81 -5.86 -3.43
CA THR A 92 11.45 -6.57 -4.53
C THR A 92 11.69 -8.03 -4.17
N VAL A 93 11.58 -8.90 -5.16
CA VAL A 93 11.88 -10.32 -5.07
C VAL A 93 12.80 -10.72 -6.22
N THR A 94 13.73 -11.64 -5.96
CA THR A 94 14.50 -12.28 -7.04
C THR A 94 13.68 -13.40 -7.66
N LEU A 95 13.52 -13.35 -8.98
CA LEU A 95 12.76 -14.33 -9.72
C LEU A 95 13.64 -15.50 -10.13
N THR A 96 13.07 -16.71 -10.06
CA THR A 96 13.73 -17.90 -10.63
C THR A 96 13.84 -17.76 -12.14
N ALA A 97 14.76 -18.50 -12.76
CA ALA A 97 14.91 -18.51 -14.21
C ALA A 97 13.59 -18.91 -14.92
N GLN A 98 12.83 -19.85 -14.33
CA GLN A 98 11.52 -20.29 -14.84
C GLN A 98 10.45 -19.19 -14.75
N ALA A 99 10.57 -18.27 -13.79
CA ALA A 99 9.67 -17.13 -13.62
C ALA A 99 10.11 -15.89 -14.44
N GLY A 100 11.11 -16.02 -15.31
CA GLY A 100 11.63 -14.94 -16.16
C GLY A 100 12.99 -14.37 -15.73
N GLY A 101 13.51 -14.79 -14.57
CA GLY A 101 14.79 -14.32 -14.02
C GLY A 101 14.79 -12.85 -13.59
N GLY A 102 15.87 -12.41 -12.94
CA GLY A 102 16.05 -11.02 -12.52
C GLY A 102 15.30 -10.64 -11.25
N VAL A 103 14.86 -9.39 -11.15
CA VAL A 103 14.18 -8.83 -9.98
C VAL A 103 12.78 -8.37 -10.38
N GLY A 104 11.77 -8.79 -9.63
CA GLY A 104 10.39 -8.33 -9.77
C GLY A 104 9.95 -7.50 -8.56
N THR A 105 8.97 -6.63 -8.76
CA THR A 105 8.31 -5.91 -7.66
C THR A 105 6.98 -6.57 -7.36
N VAL A 106 6.81 -6.98 -6.10
CA VAL A 106 5.54 -7.42 -5.55
C VAL A 106 4.83 -6.21 -4.95
N VAL A 107 3.53 -6.09 -5.23
CA VAL A 107 2.64 -5.14 -4.58
C VAL A 107 1.58 -5.90 -3.81
N LEU A 108 1.57 -5.77 -2.49
CA LEU A 108 0.45 -6.21 -1.66
C LEU A 108 -0.54 -5.06 -1.54
N THR A 109 -1.81 -5.30 -1.84
CA THR A 109 -2.91 -4.33 -1.69
C THR A 109 -3.94 -4.92 -0.73
N PHE A 110 -4.16 -4.27 0.41
CA PHE A 110 -5.11 -4.74 1.42
C PHE A 110 -6.49 -4.17 1.14
N ASN A 111 -7.39 -5.03 0.69
CA ASN A 111 -8.80 -4.69 0.46
C ASN A 111 -9.58 -4.68 1.79
N SER A 112 -9.10 -5.41 2.80
CA SER A 112 -9.57 -5.37 4.19
C SER A 112 -8.50 -5.95 5.14
N ALA A 113 -8.79 -5.99 6.44
CA ALA A 113 -7.96 -6.67 7.43
C ALA A 113 -7.76 -8.19 7.18
N SER A 114 -8.61 -8.80 6.35
CA SER A 114 -8.62 -10.25 6.08
C SER A 114 -8.55 -10.61 4.60
N ASN A 115 -8.44 -9.62 3.70
CA ASN A 115 -8.34 -9.83 2.26
C ASN A 115 -7.22 -8.95 1.65
N CYS A 116 -6.29 -9.61 0.97
CA CYS A 116 -5.13 -8.98 0.34
C CYS A 116 -4.98 -9.49 -1.10
N THR A 117 -4.56 -8.63 -2.00
CA THR A 117 -4.17 -9.02 -3.36
C THR A 117 -2.68 -8.75 -3.56
N ALA A 118 -1.95 -9.77 -4.00
CA ALA A 118 -0.56 -9.64 -4.42
C ALA A 118 -0.48 -9.53 -5.95
N THR A 119 0.27 -8.54 -6.44
CA THR A 119 0.54 -8.39 -7.87
C THR A 119 2.03 -8.50 -8.15
N LEU A 120 2.43 -9.33 -9.11
CA LEU A 120 3.80 -9.49 -9.56
C LEU A 120 3.82 -9.64 -11.09
N LEU A 121 4.50 -8.74 -11.79
CA LEU A 121 4.60 -8.75 -13.26
C LEU A 121 3.23 -8.84 -13.98
N GLY A 122 2.23 -8.13 -13.46
CA GLY A 122 0.85 -8.12 -14.00
C GLY A 122 0.03 -9.38 -13.67
N LYS A 123 0.60 -10.38 -13.02
CA LYS A 123 -0.15 -11.52 -12.46
C LYS A 123 -0.65 -11.16 -11.07
N MET A 124 -1.86 -11.61 -10.74
CA MET A 124 -2.52 -11.35 -9.47
C MET A 124 -2.79 -12.67 -8.73
N ALA A 125 -2.65 -12.64 -7.41
CA ALA A 125 -3.06 -13.71 -6.51
C ALA A 125 -3.80 -13.10 -5.33
N THR A 126 -4.86 -13.76 -4.87
CA THR A 126 -5.65 -13.30 -3.71
C THR A 126 -5.26 -14.11 -2.48
N PHE A 127 -5.11 -13.42 -1.35
CA PHE A 127 -4.76 -14.00 -0.06
C PHE A 127 -5.83 -13.67 0.97
N THR A 128 -6.10 -14.63 1.83
CA THR A 128 -6.95 -14.47 3.02
C THR A 128 -6.14 -14.71 4.27
N LYS A 129 -6.46 -13.97 5.33
CA LYS A 129 -5.85 -14.18 6.64
C LYS A 129 -6.29 -15.52 7.23
N LEU A 130 -5.35 -16.24 7.84
CA LEU A 130 -5.59 -17.50 8.57
C LEU A 130 -6.16 -17.28 9.96
#